data_AF-A0A920RKK3-F1
#
_entry.id   AF-A0A920RKK3-F1
#
_cell.length_a   1.000
_cell.length_b   1.000
_cell.length_c   1.000
_cell.angle_alpha   90.00
_cell.angle_beta   90.00
_cell.angle_gamma   90.00
#
_symmetry.space_group_name_H-M   'P 1'
#
loop_
_entity.id
_entity.type
_entity.pdbx_description
1 polymer ?
#
loop_
_entity_poly.entity_id
_entity_poly.type
_entity_poly.pdbx_seq_one_letter_code
_entity_poly.pdbx_strand_id
1 'polypeptide(L)'
;MRLPVGSLKLVARWGNGQQVGRVVFISLADDDPVAIRFAAFEKRVPRLGVHVGLRRDCGSTLSPVGPPQLVGPTTLADYVFEGAIDNFPSPDVGEDNVNYLAGIREIGVRSEFTDGRDMPRLAVRSVEFEGPYYETWPPKSHRAIFLDSENKGETREYAEEVIGAFASRAFRRPVTAVELSTFVAVWEGAFQKSSNFTASIKDSLMVVLTSPQFLFLIENSQTPKPEPLEDYELASKLSYFLWNTAPDENLLQLAPWGSLHESLVSRKCWGCWGLKVMAVRPRVHQPVAEPGEV
;
A
#
# COMPACT_ATOMS: atom_id res chain seq x y z
N MET A 1 30.78 -33.82 -5.97
CA MET A 1 30.49 -33.12 -7.24
C MET A 1 30.08 -34.19 -8.24
N ARG A 2 28.96 -33.99 -8.95
CA ARG A 2 28.63 -34.84 -10.09
C ARG A 2 29.40 -34.32 -11.30
N LEU A 3 30.31 -35.12 -11.82
CA LEU A 3 31.02 -34.82 -13.06
C LEU A 3 30.18 -35.32 -14.24
N PRO A 4 30.08 -34.54 -15.34
CA PRO A 4 29.44 -35.03 -16.54
C PRO A 4 30.19 -36.23 -17.12
N VAL A 5 29.49 -37.09 -17.84
CA VAL A 5 30.10 -38.20 -18.57
C VAL A 5 30.96 -37.64 -19.71
N GLY A 6 32.17 -38.16 -19.88
CA GLY A 6 33.06 -37.83 -21.00
C GLY A 6 34.38 -37.18 -20.58
N SER A 7 35.09 -36.62 -21.55
CA SER A 7 36.37 -35.95 -21.33
C SER A 7 36.18 -34.64 -20.56
N LEU A 8 36.81 -34.54 -19.39
CA LEU A 8 36.74 -33.35 -18.55
C LEU A 8 38.06 -32.57 -18.61
N LYS A 9 38.00 -31.29 -19.00
CA LYS A 9 39.18 -30.42 -18.96
C LYS A 9 39.34 -29.84 -17.56
N LEU A 10 40.47 -30.13 -16.91
CA LEU A 10 40.80 -29.62 -15.58
C LEU A 10 41.88 -28.55 -15.67
N VAL A 11 41.72 -27.47 -14.90
CA VAL A 11 42.74 -26.45 -14.70
C VAL A 11 43.02 -26.37 -13.22
N ALA A 12 44.23 -26.74 -12.81
CA ALA A 12 44.71 -26.55 -11.45
C ALA A 12 45.49 -25.24 -11.36
N ARG A 13 45.18 -24.42 -10.36
CA ARG A 13 45.97 -23.24 -9.98
C ARG A 13 46.45 -23.45 -8.55
N TRP A 14 47.71 -23.18 -8.28
CA TRP A 14 48.32 -23.34 -6.96
C TRP A 14 49.23 -22.14 -6.67
N GLY A 15 49.35 -21.79 -5.39
CA GLY A 15 50.20 -20.70 -4.91
C GLY A 15 51.56 -21.18 -4.41
N ASN A 16 52.42 -20.25 -4.01
CA ASN A 16 53.62 -20.49 -3.19
C ASN A 16 54.69 -21.42 -3.81
N GLY A 17 54.81 -21.48 -5.14
CA GLY A 17 55.92 -22.18 -5.81
C GLY A 17 55.90 -23.72 -5.69
N GLN A 18 54.86 -24.31 -5.12
CA GLN A 18 54.66 -25.76 -5.11
C GLN A 18 54.33 -26.27 -6.53
N GLN A 19 54.36 -27.57 -6.79
CA GLN A 19 53.88 -28.15 -8.06
C GLN A 19 52.90 -29.28 -7.75
N VAL A 20 51.79 -29.35 -8.49
CA VAL A 20 50.80 -30.42 -8.33
C VAL A 20 51.28 -31.66 -9.10
N GLY A 21 51.76 -32.68 -8.38
CA GLY A 21 52.27 -33.91 -8.99
C GLY A 21 51.20 -34.89 -9.46
N ARG A 22 50.06 -34.98 -8.76
CA ARG A 22 48.95 -35.90 -9.11
C ARG A 22 47.63 -35.42 -8.54
N VAL A 23 46.56 -35.57 -9.32
CA VAL A 23 45.16 -35.43 -8.86
C VAL A 23 44.47 -36.78 -9.08
N VAL A 24 43.78 -37.28 -8.06
CA VAL A 24 43.04 -38.54 -8.13
C VAL A 24 41.58 -38.27 -7.81
N PHE A 25 40.70 -38.75 -8.67
CA PHE A 25 39.26 -38.78 -8.43
C PHE A 25 38.89 -40.20 -8.04
N ILE A 26 38.23 -40.35 -6.90
CA ILE A 26 37.71 -41.63 -6.43
C ILE A 26 36.20 -41.55 -6.55
N SER A 27 35.61 -42.48 -7.30
CA SER A 27 34.15 -42.60 -7.35
C SER A 27 33.67 -43.13 -6.02
N LEU A 28 32.62 -42.52 -5.49
CA LEU A 28 31.88 -43.07 -4.36
C LEU A 28 30.84 -44.06 -4.89
N ALA A 29 30.60 -45.13 -4.15
CA ALA A 29 29.50 -46.05 -4.44
C ALA A 29 28.15 -45.40 -4.08
N ASP A 30 27.06 -45.85 -4.68
CA ASP A 30 25.73 -45.26 -4.47
C ASP A 30 25.21 -45.42 -3.04
N ASP A 31 25.72 -46.42 -2.30
CA ASP A 31 25.42 -46.68 -0.90
C ASP A 31 26.36 -45.96 0.09
N ASP A 32 27.37 -45.24 -0.41
CA ASP A 32 28.25 -44.43 0.42
C ASP A 32 27.44 -43.30 1.12
N PRO A 33 27.58 -43.09 2.44
CA PRO A 33 26.81 -42.07 3.16
C PRO A 33 26.94 -40.66 2.58
N VAL A 34 28.10 -40.31 2.02
CA VAL A 34 28.34 -39.01 1.38
C VAL A 34 27.62 -38.94 0.02
N ALA A 35 27.63 -40.03 -0.75
CA ALA A 35 26.89 -40.11 -2.01
C ALA A 35 25.38 -39.99 -1.79
N ILE A 36 24.83 -40.71 -0.80
CA ILE A 36 23.42 -40.61 -0.40
C ILE A 36 23.07 -39.18 0.02
N ARG A 37 23.89 -38.56 0.87
CA ARG A 37 23.68 -37.17 1.33
C ARG A 37 23.71 -36.17 0.16
N PHE A 38 24.66 -36.34 -0.77
CA PHE A 38 24.78 -35.50 -1.95
C PHE A 38 23.57 -35.65 -2.89
N ALA A 39 23.12 -36.88 -3.14
CA ALA A 39 21.93 -37.15 -3.96
C ALA A 39 20.64 -36.55 -3.35
N ALA A 40 20.52 -36.55 -2.02
CA ALA A 40 19.42 -35.88 -1.32
C ALA A 40 19.54 -34.35 -1.38
N PHE A 41 20.75 -33.81 -1.30
CA PHE A 41 21.03 -32.38 -1.44
C PHE A 41 20.71 -31.85 -2.84
N GLU A 42 21.12 -32.58 -3.88
CA GLU A 42 20.94 -32.19 -5.29
C GLU A 42 19.47 -32.08 -5.70
N LYS A 43 18.58 -32.83 -5.04
CA LYS A 43 17.12 -32.75 -5.26
C LYS A 43 16.46 -31.52 -4.62
N ARG A 44 17.19 -30.77 -3.78
CA ARG A 44 16.63 -29.61 -3.08
C ARG A 44 16.67 -28.40 -3.99
N VAL A 45 15.63 -27.59 -3.93
CA VAL A 45 15.47 -26.40 -4.77
C VAL A 45 15.41 -25.18 -3.87
N PRO A 46 16.33 -24.19 -4.01
CA PRO A 46 16.26 -22.96 -3.22
C PRO A 46 14.98 -22.18 -3.55
N ARG A 47 14.50 -21.41 -2.59
CA ARG A 47 13.32 -20.54 -2.75
C ARG A 47 13.77 -19.10 -2.66
N LEU A 48 13.57 -18.34 -3.71
CA LEU A 48 13.84 -16.91 -3.73
C LEU A 48 12.66 -16.16 -3.12
N GLY A 49 12.93 -15.28 -2.17
CA GLY A 49 11.95 -14.34 -1.64
C GLY A 49 12.48 -12.91 -1.66
N VAL A 50 11.57 -11.99 -1.95
CA VAL A 50 11.81 -10.54 -1.91
C VAL A 50 10.97 -9.96 -0.78
N HIS A 51 11.59 -9.10 0.02
CA HIS A 51 10.96 -8.47 1.17
C HIS A 51 11.26 -6.98 1.19
N VAL A 52 10.32 -6.20 1.68
CA VAL A 52 10.48 -4.75 1.84
C VAL A 52 10.14 -4.39 3.28
N GLY A 53 10.90 -3.47 3.85
CA GLY A 53 10.60 -2.94 5.17
C GLY A 53 11.65 -1.94 5.61
N LEU A 54 11.93 -1.90 6.91
CA LEU A 54 12.78 -0.87 7.50
C LEU A 54 13.88 -1.50 8.34
N ARG A 55 15.03 -0.83 8.33
CA ARG A 55 16.06 -1.01 9.34
C ARG A 55 15.59 -0.40 10.66
N ARG A 56 15.66 -1.20 11.74
CA ARG A 56 15.48 -0.75 13.12
C ARG A 56 16.80 -0.89 13.89
N ASP A 57 16.85 -0.33 15.08
CA ASP A 57 18.01 -0.36 15.99
C ASP A 57 18.46 -1.78 16.33
N CYS A 58 17.51 -2.71 16.39
CA CYS A 58 17.73 -4.13 16.69
C CYS A 58 17.78 -5.02 15.43
N GLY A 59 17.89 -4.41 14.24
CA GLY A 59 17.94 -5.11 12.96
C GLY A 59 16.73 -4.84 12.06
N SER A 60 16.65 -5.58 10.96
CA SER A 60 15.65 -5.33 9.92
C SER A 60 14.30 -5.96 10.23
N THR A 61 13.22 -5.25 9.96
CA THR A 61 11.86 -5.81 9.90
C THR A 61 11.35 -5.67 8.49
N LEU A 62 11.23 -6.82 7.82
CA LEU A 62 10.88 -6.92 6.42
C LEU A 62 9.60 -7.75 6.29
N SER A 63 8.67 -7.27 5.47
CA SER A 63 7.49 -8.00 5.05
C SER A 63 7.70 -8.57 3.66
N PRO A 64 7.25 -9.80 3.35
CA PRO A 64 7.38 -10.35 2.02
C PRO A 64 6.59 -9.54 1.00
N VAL A 65 7.16 -9.34 -0.19
CA VAL A 65 6.46 -8.70 -1.32
C VAL A 65 5.41 -9.64 -1.92
N GLY A 66 5.72 -10.93 -1.94
CA GLY A 66 4.83 -11.99 -2.41
C GLY A 66 5.31 -13.36 -1.90
N PRO A 67 4.63 -14.45 -2.31
CA PRO A 67 5.06 -15.79 -1.96
C PRO A 67 6.44 -16.10 -2.54
N PRO A 68 7.32 -16.80 -1.82
CA PRO A 68 8.62 -17.22 -2.33
C PRO A 68 8.49 -18.11 -3.57
N GLN A 69 9.37 -17.92 -4.55
CA GLN A 69 9.39 -18.65 -5.82
C GLN A 69 10.51 -19.69 -5.85
N LEU A 70 10.24 -20.88 -6.37
CA LEU A 70 11.23 -21.96 -6.49
C LEU A 70 12.24 -21.65 -7.61
N VAL A 71 13.53 -21.74 -7.30
CA VAL A 71 14.62 -21.53 -8.27
C VAL A 71 15.16 -22.88 -8.74
N GLY A 72 14.40 -23.51 -9.64
CA GLY A 72 14.70 -24.83 -10.22
C GLY A 72 15.76 -24.81 -11.35
N PRO A 73 15.71 -23.86 -12.31
CA PRO A 73 16.69 -23.80 -13.38
C PRO A 73 18.11 -23.56 -12.85
N THR A 74 19.09 -24.26 -13.42
CA THR A 74 20.52 -24.02 -13.17
C THR A 74 21.12 -23.00 -14.14
N THR A 75 20.34 -22.58 -15.13
CA THR A 75 20.60 -21.45 -16.04
C THR A 75 20.00 -20.16 -15.47
N LEU A 76 20.46 -19.00 -15.95
CA LEU A 76 19.85 -17.72 -15.62
C LEU A 76 18.37 -17.69 -16.01
N ALA A 77 17.54 -17.22 -15.08
CA ALA A 77 16.11 -17.01 -15.26
C ALA A 77 15.70 -15.79 -14.43
N ASP A 78 14.67 -15.08 -14.91
CA ASP A 78 14.13 -13.90 -14.25
C ASP A 78 12.98 -14.30 -13.32
N TYR A 79 12.90 -13.63 -12.17
CA TYR A 79 11.88 -13.85 -11.15
C TYR A 79 11.30 -12.49 -10.75
N VAL A 80 9.99 -12.31 -10.93
CA VAL A 80 9.30 -11.04 -10.72
C VAL A 80 8.45 -11.10 -9.45
N PHE A 81 8.57 -10.07 -8.61
CA PHE A 81 7.78 -9.89 -7.39
C PHE A 81 7.11 -8.52 -7.45
N GLU A 82 5.78 -8.49 -7.31
CA GLU A 82 4.97 -7.27 -7.40
C GLU A 82 4.18 -7.07 -6.11
N GLY A 83 4.08 -5.82 -5.66
CA GLY A 83 3.30 -5.47 -4.47
C GLY A 83 3.01 -3.98 -4.43
N ALA A 84 1.89 -3.62 -3.80
CA ALA A 84 1.56 -2.23 -3.56
C ALA A 84 2.53 -1.64 -2.51
N ILE A 85 3.19 -0.52 -2.84
CA ILE A 85 4.17 0.10 -1.95
C ILE A 85 3.56 0.51 -0.60
N ASP A 86 2.27 0.84 -0.59
CA ASP A 86 1.48 1.22 0.59
C ASP A 86 1.28 0.06 1.58
N ASN A 87 1.54 -1.19 1.17
CA ASN A 87 1.52 -2.34 2.07
C ASN A 87 2.78 -2.42 2.96
N PHE A 88 3.77 -1.56 2.72
CA PHE A 88 5.03 -1.54 3.46
C PHE A 88 5.15 -0.23 4.25
N PRO A 89 5.75 -0.28 5.45
CA PRO A 89 5.87 0.89 6.31
C PRO A 89 6.59 2.05 5.60
N SER A 90 6.14 3.29 5.86
CA SER A 90 6.77 4.52 5.35
C SER A 90 8.17 4.69 5.97
N PRO A 91 9.18 5.19 5.24
CA PRO A 91 10.52 5.43 5.79
C PRO A 91 10.60 6.76 6.55
N ASP A 92 9.46 7.44 6.76
CA ASP A 92 9.42 8.73 7.43
C ASP A 92 9.91 8.58 8.88
N VAL A 93 10.92 9.38 9.20
CA VAL A 93 11.48 9.52 10.54
C VAL A 93 11.21 10.94 11.04
N GLY A 94 11.16 11.12 12.37
CA GLY A 94 11.07 12.46 12.94
C GLY A 94 12.27 13.33 12.55
N GLU A 95 12.07 14.65 12.42
CA GLU A 95 13.11 15.62 12.01
C GLU A 95 14.39 15.54 12.86
N ASP A 96 14.26 15.21 14.15
CA ASP A 96 15.35 15.11 15.11
C ASP A 96 15.80 13.67 15.42
N ASN A 97 15.53 12.71 14.51
CA ASN A 97 15.96 11.34 14.72
C ASN A 97 17.50 11.22 14.70
N VAL A 98 18.10 11.12 15.90
CA VAL A 98 19.54 10.94 16.09
C VAL A 98 20.07 9.63 15.50
N ASN A 99 19.19 8.64 15.27
CA ASN A 99 19.58 7.38 14.68
C ASN A 99 19.42 7.41 13.16
N TYR A 100 20.47 7.85 12.48
CA TYR A 100 20.55 7.95 11.01
C TYR A 100 20.37 6.61 10.27
N LEU A 101 20.46 5.47 10.98
CA LEU A 101 20.25 4.14 10.40
C LEU A 101 18.82 3.63 10.59
N ALA A 102 18.08 4.17 11.55
CA ALA A 102 16.68 3.80 11.77
C ALA A 102 15.79 4.43 10.70
N GLY A 103 14.85 3.66 10.15
CA GLY A 103 13.92 4.14 9.12
C GLY A 103 14.46 4.08 7.69
N ILE A 104 15.68 3.59 7.47
CA ILE A 104 16.17 3.28 6.12
C ILE A 104 15.30 2.17 5.54
N ARG A 105 14.72 2.43 4.36
CA ARG A 105 14.01 1.42 3.59
C ARG A 105 15.01 0.37 3.08
N GLU A 106 14.77 -0.87 3.47
CA GLU A 106 15.57 -2.01 3.05
C GLU A 106 14.75 -2.92 2.14
N ILE A 107 15.39 -3.40 1.07
CA ILE A 107 14.83 -4.43 0.19
C ILE A 107 15.71 -5.67 0.33
N GLY A 108 15.16 -6.73 0.89
CA GLY A 108 15.84 -7.99 1.13
C GLY A 108 15.54 -9.00 0.04
N VAL A 109 16.55 -9.36 -0.76
CA VAL A 109 16.50 -10.46 -1.73
C VAL A 109 17.31 -11.63 -1.15
N ARG A 110 16.63 -12.73 -0.81
CA ARG A 110 17.30 -13.86 -0.13
C ARG A 110 16.74 -15.21 -0.54
N SER A 111 17.54 -16.25 -0.31
CA SER A 111 17.01 -17.61 -0.22
C SER A 111 16.26 -17.74 1.09
N GLU A 112 15.04 -18.27 1.04
CA GLU A 112 14.22 -18.49 2.23
C GLU A 112 14.83 -19.47 3.20
N PHE A 113 14.38 -19.36 4.45
CA PHE A 113 14.82 -20.23 5.53
C PHE A 113 14.47 -21.70 5.24
N THR A 114 15.48 -22.55 5.37
CA THR A 114 15.41 -23.97 4.99
C THR A 114 15.68 -24.87 6.19
N ASP A 115 15.06 -24.58 7.33
CA ASP A 115 15.02 -25.41 8.54
C ASP A 115 16.38 -26.02 8.98
N GLY A 116 17.48 -25.31 8.70
CA GLY A 116 18.85 -25.74 9.01
C GLY A 116 19.41 -26.82 8.07
N ARG A 117 18.67 -27.26 7.05
CA ARG A 117 19.13 -28.23 6.04
C ARG A 117 20.10 -27.57 5.06
N ASP A 118 21.12 -28.33 4.65
CA ASP A 118 22.01 -27.94 3.54
C ASP A 118 21.21 -27.68 2.26
N MET A 119 21.41 -26.53 1.62
CA MET A 119 20.72 -26.16 0.38
C MET A 119 21.71 -25.75 -0.71
N PRO A 120 21.38 -25.98 -1.99
CA PRO A 120 22.08 -25.31 -3.08
C PRO A 120 22.06 -23.80 -2.86
N ARG A 121 23.21 -23.17 -3.10
CA ARG A 121 23.34 -21.72 -2.93
C ARG A 121 22.62 -21.02 -4.08
N LEU A 122 21.74 -20.09 -3.73
CA LEU A 122 21.16 -19.16 -4.69
C LEU A 122 22.26 -18.21 -5.21
N ALA A 123 22.39 -18.12 -6.53
CA ALA A 123 23.26 -17.15 -7.19
C ALA A 123 22.41 -16.07 -7.84
N VAL A 124 22.54 -14.83 -7.35
CA VAL A 124 21.83 -13.67 -7.90
C VAL A 124 22.82 -12.88 -8.77
N ARG A 125 22.49 -12.68 -10.04
CA ARG A 125 23.33 -11.91 -10.98
C ARG A 125 23.07 -10.41 -10.89
N SER A 126 21.80 -10.03 -10.88
CA SER A 126 21.33 -8.65 -10.87
C SER A 126 19.97 -8.59 -10.19
N VAL A 127 19.63 -7.40 -9.70
CA VAL A 127 18.31 -7.07 -9.17
C VAL A 127 17.92 -5.73 -9.78
N GLU A 128 16.70 -5.66 -10.30
CA GLU A 128 16.12 -4.45 -10.88
C GLU A 128 14.87 -4.08 -10.07
N PHE A 129 14.66 -2.78 -9.89
CA PHE A 129 13.53 -2.23 -9.15
C PHE A 129 12.85 -1.18 -10.02
N GLU A 130 11.54 -1.32 -10.19
CA GLU A 130 10.75 -0.37 -10.96
C GLU A 130 9.55 0.10 -10.12
N GLY A 131 9.23 1.39 -10.23
CA GLY A 131 8.09 2.03 -9.56
C GLY A 131 8.48 3.24 -8.70
N PRO A 132 7.50 3.84 -7.99
CA PRO A 132 6.08 3.50 -7.98
C PRO A 132 5.42 3.74 -9.35
N TYR A 133 4.57 2.80 -9.76
CA TYR A 133 3.81 2.90 -11.00
C TYR A 133 2.50 3.65 -10.77
N TYR A 134 2.31 4.75 -11.50
CA TYR A 134 1.06 5.50 -11.52
C TYR A 134 0.50 5.50 -12.93
N GLU A 135 -0.75 5.07 -13.11
CA GLU A 135 -1.43 5.13 -14.42
C GLU A 135 -1.50 6.56 -14.95
N THR A 136 -1.68 7.53 -14.06
CA THR A 136 -1.72 8.96 -14.36
C THR A 136 -1.12 9.76 -13.22
N TRP A 137 -0.34 10.78 -13.54
CA TRP A 137 0.23 11.71 -12.56
C TRP A 137 -0.44 13.09 -12.67
N PRO A 138 -0.91 13.70 -11.56
CA PRO A 138 -0.96 13.15 -10.20
C PRO A 138 -2.02 12.04 -9.99
N PRO A 139 -1.86 11.17 -8.97
CA PRO A 139 -2.81 10.11 -8.67
C PRO A 139 -4.23 10.62 -8.38
N LYS A 140 -5.23 9.75 -8.50
CA LYS A 140 -6.65 10.12 -8.26
C LYS A 140 -6.86 10.70 -6.86
N SER A 141 -6.22 10.13 -5.83
CA SER A 141 -6.28 10.62 -4.44
C SER A 141 -5.71 12.04 -4.31
N HIS A 142 -4.60 12.32 -4.99
CA HIS A 142 -4.01 13.65 -5.02
C HIS A 142 -4.96 14.67 -5.66
N ARG A 143 -5.53 14.34 -6.82
CA ARG A 143 -6.51 15.20 -7.52
C ARG A 143 -7.81 15.40 -6.75
N ALA A 144 -8.20 14.45 -5.90
CA ALA A 144 -9.37 14.58 -5.04
C ALA A 144 -9.17 15.61 -3.91
N ILE A 145 -7.92 15.84 -3.50
CA ILE A 145 -7.56 16.86 -2.50
C ILE A 145 -7.23 18.17 -3.21
N PHE A 146 -6.24 18.16 -4.11
CA PHE A 146 -5.78 19.32 -4.86
C PHE A 146 -6.57 19.44 -6.16
N LEU A 147 -7.70 20.15 -6.06
CA LEU A 147 -8.65 20.34 -7.15
C LEU A 147 -8.02 21.06 -8.34
N ASP A 148 -8.57 20.83 -9.53
CA ASP A 148 -8.25 21.64 -10.69
C ASP A 148 -9.03 22.96 -10.60
N SER A 149 -8.31 24.08 -10.55
CA SER A 149 -8.86 25.41 -10.34
C SER A 149 -8.06 26.44 -11.13
N GLU A 150 -8.74 27.45 -11.64
CA GLU A 150 -8.13 28.61 -12.29
C GLU A 150 -7.30 29.45 -11.30
N ASN A 151 -7.65 29.38 -10.00
CA ASN A 151 -7.00 30.14 -8.93
C ASN A 151 -5.70 29.50 -8.43
N LYS A 152 -5.18 28.44 -9.05
CA LYS A 152 -3.91 27.78 -8.66
C LYS A 152 -2.70 28.74 -8.56
N GLY A 153 -2.73 29.86 -9.26
CA GLY A 153 -1.69 30.90 -9.16
C GLY A 153 -1.83 31.80 -7.92
N GLU A 154 -3.04 31.89 -7.37
CA GLU A 154 -3.39 32.72 -6.21
C GLU A 154 -3.36 31.85 -4.96
N THR A 155 -2.25 31.97 -4.21
CA THR A 155 -1.87 30.95 -3.21
C THR A 155 -2.90 30.81 -2.10
N ARG A 156 -3.50 31.92 -1.64
CA ARG A 156 -4.48 31.90 -0.56
C ARG A 156 -5.84 31.44 -1.04
N GLU A 157 -6.31 31.97 -2.16
CA GLU A 157 -7.58 31.65 -2.79
C GLU A 157 -7.65 30.15 -3.11
N TYR A 158 -6.58 29.58 -3.67
CA TYR A 158 -6.50 28.15 -3.91
C TYR A 158 -6.50 27.32 -2.62
N ALA A 159 -5.86 27.80 -1.55
CA ALA A 159 -5.92 27.13 -0.25
C ALA A 159 -7.36 27.12 0.31
N GLU A 160 -8.06 28.25 0.24
CA GLU A 160 -9.45 28.38 0.69
C GLU A 160 -10.37 27.40 -0.07
N GLU A 161 -10.20 27.25 -1.38
CA GLU A 161 -10.95 26.29 -2.20
C GLU A 161 -10.66 24.83 -1.82
N VAL A 162 -9.38 24.47 -1.73
CA VAL A 162 -8.96 23.10 -1.39
C VAL A 162 -9.45 22.71 0.00
N ILE A 163 -9.24 23.57 1.00
CA ILE A 163 -9.67 23.36 2.37
C ILE A 163 -11.19 23.32 2.45
N GLY A 164 -11.89 24.24 1.79
CA GLY A 164 -13.35 24.32 1.81
C GLY A 164 -14.02 23.09 1.21
N ALA A 165 -13.53 22.62 0.06
CA ALA A 165 -14.03 21.41 -0.57
C ALA A 165 -13.74 20.16 0.26
N PHE A 166 -12.54 20.06 0.85
CA PHE A 166 -12.21 18.94 1.72
C PHE A 166 -13.07 18.94 2.99
N ALA A 167 -13.18 20.07 3.68
CA ALA A 167 -13.95 20.23 4.91
C ALA A 167 -15.43 19.95 4.68
N SER A 168 -16.00 20.41 3.56
CA SER A 168 -17.41 20.16 3.24
C SER A 168 -17.71 18.66 3.05
N ARG A 169 -16.81 17.94 2.38
CA ARG A 169 -16.92 16.47 2.27
C ARG A 169 -16.71 15.78 3.61
N ALA A 170 -15.73 16.22 4.40
CA ALA A 170 -15.42 15.66 5.70
C ALA A 170 -16.58 15.85 6.70
N PHE A 171 -17.23 17.01 6.70
CA PHE A 171 -18.35 17.33 7.58
C PHE A 171 -19.70 16.92 7.01
N ARG A 172 -19.73 16.50 5.73
CA ARG A 172 -20.91 15.97 5.03
C ARG A 172 -22.02 17.01 4.90
N ARG A 173 -21.62 18.28 4.85
CA ARG A 173 -22.45 19.47 4.63
C ARG A 173 -21.54 20.61 4.16
N PRO A 174 -22.08 21.68 3.56
CA PRO A 174 -21.31 22.88 3.31
C PRO A 174 -20.60 23.37 4.58
N VAL A 175 -19.29 23.60 4.48
CA VAL A 175 -18.52 24.22 5.55
C VAL A 175 -18.98 25.66 5.74
N THR A 176 -19.13 26.10 6.98
CA THR A 176 -19.50 27.49 7.26
C THR A 176 -18.31 28.42 7.03
N ALA A 177 -18.56 29.71 6.77
CA ALA A 177 -17.50 30.70 6.60
C ALA A 177 -16.58 30.81 7.85
N VAL A 178 -17.16 30.67 9.04
CA VAL A 178 -16.42 30.70 10.32
C VAL A 178 -15.49 29.49 10.44
N GLU A 179 -16.00 28.29 10.16
CA GLU A 179 -15.20 27.06 10.15
C GLU A 179 -14.08 27.14 9.11
N LEU A 180 -14.39 27.55 7.88
CA LEU A 180 -13.40 27.70 6.82
C LEU A 180 -12.30 28.68 7.22
N SER A 181 -12.65 29.85 7.73
CA SER A 181 -11.67 30.85 8.18
C SER A 181 -10.72 30.32 9.26
N THR A 182 -11.21 29.44 10.13
CA THR A 182 -10.41 28.79 11.18
C THR A 182 -9.37 27.86 10.57
N PHE A 183 -9.77 27.03 9.60
CA PHE A 183 -8.86 26.08 8.94
C PHE A 183 -7.86 26.78 8.02
N VAL A 184 -8.26 27.87 7.38
CA VAL A 184 -7.38 28.70 6.54
C VAL A 184 -6.35 29.42 7.40
N ALA A 185 -6.71 29.88 8.60
CA ALA A 185 -5.75 30.46 9.53
C ALA A 185 -4.67 29.45 9.99
N VAL A 186 -5.02 28.17 10.14
CA VAL A 186 -4.04 27.11 10.42
C VAL A 186 -3.07 26.95 9.26
N TRP A 187 -3.60 26.87 8.03
CA TRP A 187 -2.78 26.80 6.82
C TRP A 187 -1.84 27.99 6.70
N GLU A 188 -2.33 29.22 6.87
CA GLU A 188 -1.55 30.46 6.78
C GLU A 188 -0.39 30.44 7.78
N GLY A 189 -0.67 30.09 9.04
CA GLY A 189 0.36 30.00 10.08
C GLY A 189 1.42 28.92 9.82
N ALA A 190 1.03 27.79 9.21
CA ALA A 190 1.96 26.74 8.79
C ALA A 190 2.78 27.17 7.57
N PHE A 191 2.15 27.86 6.61
CA PHE A 191 2.77 28.29 5.36
C PHE A 191 3.81 29.37 5.59
N GLN A 192 3.54 30.33 6.49
CA GLN A 192 4.51 31.35 6.89
C GLN A 192 5.80 30.77 7.49
N LYS A 193 5.72 29.58 8.11
CA LYS A 193 6.88 28.92 8.72
C LYS A 193 7.68 28.08 7.72
N SER A 194 7.00 27.33 6.86
CA SER A 194 7.64 26.33 5.99
C SER A 194 7.82 26.78 4.54
N SER A 195 7.06 27.78 4.09
CA SER A 195 6.90 28.15 2.66
C SER A 195 6.51 26.96 1.75
N ASN A 196 5.97 25.89 2.33
CA ASN A 196 5.58 24.67 1.61
C ASN A 196 4.07 24.53 1.58
N PHE A 197 3.45 24.90 0.46
CA PHE A 197 2.01 24.90 0.28
C PHE A 197 1.38 23.54 0.60
N THR A 198 1.90 22.45 0.02
CA THR A 198 1.35 21.11 0.20
C THR A 198 1.44 20.64 1.65
N ALA A 199 2.55 20.90 2.33
CA ALA A 199 2.71 20.55 3.74
C ALA A 199 1.73 21.35 4.61
N SER A 200 1.61 22.66 4.40
CA SER A 200 0.70 23.52 5.14
C SER A 200 -0.77 23.18 4.92
N ILE A 201 -1.15 22.72 3.72
CA ILE A 201 -2.50 22.21 3.48
C ILE A 201 -2.74 20.96 4.33
N LYS A 202 -1.79 20.02 4.39
CA LYS A 202 -1.92 18.80 5.22
C LYS A 202 -2.18 19.14 6.69
N ASP A 203 -1.53 20.18 7.23
CA ASP A 203 -1.75 20.62 8.61
C ASP A 203 -3.20 21.08 8.83
N SER A 204 -3.76 21.85 7.90
CA SER A 204 -5.16 22.28 7.96
C SER A 204 -6.13 21.10 7.81
N LEU A 205 -5.87 20.17 6.88
CA LEU A 205 -6.69 18.97 6.71
C LEU A 205 -6.65 18.06 7.94
N MET A 206 -5.51 17.97 8.62
CA MET A 206 -5.39 17.26 9.89
C MET A 206 -6.32 17.86 10.94
N VAL A 207 -6.36 19.20 11.06
CA VAL A 207 -7.30 19.86 11.98
C VAL A 207 -8.76 19.54 11.63
N VAL A 208 -9.12 19.55 10.34
CA VAL A 208 -10.46 19.12 9.88
C VAL A 208 -10.77 17.69 10.34
N LEU A 209 -9.86 16.74 10.16
CA LEU A 209 -10.03 15.33 10.53
C LEU A 209 -10.02 15.08 12.04
N THR A 210 -9.56 16.03 12.84
CA THR A 210 -9.63 15.98 14.31
C THR A 210 -10.81 16.76 14.90
N SER A 211 -11.60 17.43 14.05
CA SER A 211 -12.77 18.20 14.49
C SER A 211 -13.92 17.28 14.94
N PRO A 212 -14.68 17.64 15.99
CA PRO A 212 -15.92 16.93 16.36
C PRO A 212 -16.89 16.75 15.20
N GLN A 213 -16.95 17.72 14.28
CA GLN A 213 -17.80 17.68 13.08
C GLN A 213 -17.42 16.53 12.13
N PHE A 214 -16.17 16.08 12.14
CA PHE A 214 -15.72 14.91 11.41
C PHE A 214 -15.91 13.62 12.22
N LEU A 215 -15.48 13.63 13.49
CA LEU A 215 -15.42 12.45 14.36
C LEU A 215 -16.80 11.91 14.75
N PHE A 216 -17.80 12.78 14.81
CA PHE A 216 -19.18 12.42 15.15
C PHE A 216 -20.15 12.76 14.02
N LEU A 217 -21.25 12.01 13.96
CA LEU A 217 -22.44 12.46 13.25
C LEU A 217 -23.22 13.36 14.21
N ILE A 218 -23.01 14.66 14.07
CA ILE A 218 -23.65 15.66 14.92
C ILE A 218 -25.05 15.92 14.36
N GLU A 219 -26.04 15.86 15.25
CA GLU A 219 -27.42 16.23 14.99
C GLU A 219 -27.77 17.44 15.84
N ASN A 220 -28.24 18.51 15.21
CA ASN A 220 -28.63 19.73 15.91
C ASN A 220 -30.04 19.56 16.48
N SER A 221 -30.13 19.22 17.76
CA SER A 221 -31.40 19.12 18.49
C SER A 221 -31.61 20.35 19.36
N GLN A 222 -32.76 21.01 19.24
CA GLN A 222 -33.10 22.16 20.10
C GLN A 222 -33.70 21.69 21.43
N THR A 223 -34.28 20.49 21.45
CA THR A 223 -34.94 19.90 22.61
C THR A 223 -34.48 18.47 22.84
N PRO A 224 -34.75 17.87 24.02
CA PRO A 224 -34.52 16.45 24.27
C PRO A 224 -35.53 15.52 23.58
N LYS A 225 -36.51 16.08 22.86
CA LYS A 225 -37.54 15.29 22.18
C LYS A 225 -37.06 14.89 20.78
N PRO A 226 -37.61 13.82 20.19
CA PRO A 226 -37.32 13.50 18.80
C PRO A 226 -37.72 14.66 17.87
N GLU A 227 -36.77 15.10 17.06
CA GLU A 227 -36.94 16.15 16.05
C GLU A 227 -36.71 15.55 14.65
N PRO A 228 -37.36 16.09 13.60
CA PRO A 228 -37.02 15.74 12.22
C PRO A 228 -35.56 16.08 11.94
N LEU A 229 -34.88 15.20 11.20
CA LEU A 229 -33.50 15.43 10.78
C LEU A 229 -33.44 16.51 9.70
N GLU A 230 -32.41 17.33 9.75
CA GLU A 230 -32.07 18.21 8.63
C GLU A 230 -31.62 17.39 7.41
N ASP A 231 -31.69 17.98 6.23
CA ASP A 231 -31.45 17.27 4.97
C ASP A 231 -30.05 16.62 4.89
N TYR A 232 -29.01 17.31 5.36
CA TYR A 232 -27.64 16.78 5.39
C TYR A 232 -27.43 15.72 6.48
N GLU A 233 -28.14 15.83 7.61
CA GLU A 233 -28.13 14.85 8.69
C GLU A 233 -28.78 13.55 8.22
N LEU A 234 -29.90 13.65 7.51
CA LEU A 234 -30.58 12.50 6.89
C LEU A 234 -29.70 11.83 5.83
N ALA A 235 -29.10 12.61 4.93
CA ALA A 235 -28.16 12.09 3.92
C ALA A 235 -27.00 11.33 4.58
N SER A 236 -26.41 11.91 5.62
CA SER A 236 -25.32 11.30 6.38
C SER A 236 -25.78 10.00 7.05
N LYS A 237 -26.87 10.02 7.81
CA LYS A 237 -27.39 8.82 8.48
C LYS A 237 -27.73 7.70 7.51
N LEU A 238 -28.37 8.03 6.40
CA LEU A 238 -28.72 7.04 5.37
C LEU A 238 -27.47 6.37 4.79
N SER A 239 -26.45 7.18 4.48
CA SER A 239 -25.17 6.70 3.94
C SER A 239 -24.44 5.75 4.90
N TYR A 240 -24.32 6.13 6.17
CA TYR A 240 -23.68 5.29 7.18
C TYR A 240 -24.49 4.04 7.48
N PHE A 241 -25.82 4.13 7.47
CA PHE A 241 -26.70 2.98 7.64
C PHE A 241 -26.59 1.96 6.50
N LEU A 242 -26.54 2.42 5.25
CA LEU A 242 -26.58 1.55 4.08
C LEU A 242 -25.20 0.96 3.70
N TRP A 243 -24.12 1.74 3.79
CA TRP A 243 -22.80 1.31 3.31
C TRP A 243 -21.63 1.75 4.19
N ASN A 244 -21.88 2.25 5.40
CA ASN A 244 -20.86 2.58 6.41
C ASN A 244 -19.73 3.49 5.90
N THR A 245 -20.07 4.48 5.06
CA THR A 245 -19.14 5.54 4.64
C THR A 245 -19.89 6.86 4.44
N ALA A 246 -19.16 7.95 4.18
CA ALA A 246 -19.72 9.28 3.93
C ALA A 246 -20.63 9.28 2.68
N PRO A 247 -21.68 10.14 2.66
CA PRO A 247 -22.55 10.31 1.50
C PRO A 247 -21.74 10.69 0.26
N ASP A 248 -22.11 10.10 -0.88
CA ASP A 248 -21.51 10.48 -2.16
C ASP A 248 -21.97 11.88 -2.59
N GLU A 249 -21.31 12.41 -3.62
CA GLU A 249 -21.56 13.76 -4.13
C GLU A 249 -23.02 13.93 -4.59
N ASN A 250 -23.62 12.91 -5.21
CA ASN A 250 -25.01 12.98 -5.66
C ASN A 250 -25.96 13.09 -4.47
N LEU A 251 -25.72 12.32 -3.41
CA LEU A 251 -26.53 12.33 -2.19
C LEU A 251 -26.40 13.67 -1.45
N LEU A 252 -25.19 14.24 -1.37
CA LEU A 252 -24.98 15.57 -0.80
C LEU A 252 -25.65 16.69 -1.62
N GLN A 253 -25.63 16.59 -2.96
CA GLN A 253 -26.27 17.57 -3.84
C GLN A 253 -27.80 17.53 -3.76
N LEU A 254 -28.39 16.35 -3.52
CA LEU A 254 -29.83 16.18 -3.37
C LEU A 254 -30.37 16.56 -1.99
N ALA A 255 -29.49 16.68 -0.99
CA ALA A 255 -29.87 17.04 0.38
C ALA A 255 -30.62 18.40 0.44
N PRO A 256 -30.04 19.55 0.05
CA PRO A 256 -30.61 20.87 0.36
C PRO A 256 -31.97 21.21 -0.29
N TRP A 257 -32.52 20.35 -1.15
CA TRP A 257 -33.72 20.64 -1.93
C TRP A 257 -35.01 20.06 -1.33
N GLY A 258 -35.00 19.51 -0.12
CA GLY A 258 -36.13 18.73 0.44
C GLY A 258 -36.50 17.48 -0.39
N SER A 259 -35.84 17.30 -1.52
CA SER A 259 -36.06 16.24 -2.51
C SER A 259 -35.69 14.87 -1.94
N LEU A 260 -34.79 14.81 -0.96
CA LEU A 260 -34.45 13.58 -0.27
C LEU A 260 -35.63 13.07 0.56
N HIS A 261 -36.25 13.96 1.34
CA HIS A 261 -37.46 13.66 2.11
C HIS A 261 -38.62 13.27 1.19
N GLU A 262 -38.85 14.02 0.11
CA GLU A 262 -39.90 13.70 -0.87
C GLU A 262 -39.67 12.38 -1.62
N SER A 263 -38.42 12.07 -1.96
CA SER A 263 -38.06 10.81 -2.64
C SER A 263 -38.26 9.59 -1.75
N LEU A 264 -38.04 9.74 -0.43
CA LEU A 264 -38.28 8.69 0.54
C LEU A 264 -39.78 8.51 0.82
N VAL A 265 -40.55 9.60 0.84
CA VAL A 265 -42.01 9.58 1.11
C VAL A 265 -42.83 9.15 -0.11
N SER A 266 -42.45 9.56 -1.33
CA SER A 266 -43.20 9.24 -2.56
C SER A 266 -43.09 7.77 -2.99
N ARG A 267 -42.08 7.04 -2.49
CA ARG A 267 -41.91 5.61 -2.76
C ARG A 267 -42.64 4.76 -1.72
N LYS A 268 -43.96 4.68 -1.86
CA LYS A 268 -44.86 3.76 -1.12
C LYS A 268 -44.57 2.25 -1.28
N CYS A 269 -43.46 1.85 -1.89
CA CYS A 269 -43.04 0.45 -1.94
C CYS A 269 -41.52 0.34 -1.76
N TRP A 270 -41.10 0.01 -0.53
CA TRP A 270 -39.78 -0.58 -0.26
C TRP A 270 -39.55 -1.92 -1.00
N GLY A 271 -40.55 -2.47 -1.70
CA GLY A 271 -40.44 -3.67 -2.54
C GLY A 271 -39.79 -3.47 -3.91
N CYS A 272 -39.57 -2.23 -4.38
CA CYS A 272 -39.02 -1.96 -5.72
C CYS A 272 -37.59 -1.40 -5.73
N TRP A 273 -36.91 -1.32 -4.57
CA TRP A 273 -35.53 -0.83 -4.49
C TRP A 273 -34.47 -1.84 -4.95
N GLY A 274 -34.87 -3.02 -5.42
CA GLY A 274 -33.97 -4.12 -5.78
C GLY A 274 -33.10 -3.94 -7.03
N LEU A 275 -33.17 -2.85 -7.80
CA LEU A 275 -32.43 -2.83 -9.10
C LEU A 275 -31.84 -1.52 -9.62
N LYS A 276 -31.95 -0.36 -8.93
CA LYS A 276 -31.36 0.89 -9.47
C LYS A 276 -30.35 1.63 -8.58
N VAL A 277 -30.23 1.28 -7.30
CA VAL A 277 -29.19 1.86 -6.42
C VAL A 277 -27.98 0.93 -6.23
N MET A 278 -28.08 -0.33 -6.67
CA MET A 278 -27.02 -1.34 -6.60
C MET A 278 -25.96 -1.25 -7.73
N ALA A 279 -25.90 -0.16 -8.49
CA ALA A 279 -24.89 0.05 -9.53
C ALA A 279 -23.66 0.81 -9.05
N VAL A 280 -23.27 0.64 -7.78
CA VAL A 280 -21.91 0.95 -7.32
C VAL A 280 -21.43 -0.28 -6.55
N ARG A 281 -20.88 -1.27 -7.27
CA ARG A 281 -20.24 -2.42 -6.63
C ARG A 281 -18.98 -1.93 -5.91
N PRO A 282 -18.81 -2.22 -4.60
CA PRO A 282 -17.49 -2.20 -4.02
C PRO A 282 -16.66 -3.30 -4.70
N ARG A 283 -15.45 -2.95 -5.12
CA ARG A 283 -14.51 -3.86 -5.80
C ARG A 283 -13.98 -4.85 -4.76
N VAL A 284 -14.69 -5.96 -4.54
CA VAL A 284 -14.18 -7.09 -3.78
C VAL A 284 -13.25 -7.88 -4.70
N HIS A 285 -11.97 -7.96 -4.36
CA HIS A 285 -11.02 -8.86 -5.02
C HIS A 285 -11.57 -10.30 -4.98
N GLN A 286 -11.85 -10.87 -6.15
CA GLN A 286 -12.08 -12.31 -6.26
C GLN A 286 -10.73 -13.04 -6.14
N PRO A 287 -10.64 -14.13 -5.37
CA PRO A 287 -9.48 -15.02 -5.42
C PRO A 287 -9.45 -15.73 -6.77
N VAL A 288 -8.24 -15.85 -7.33
CA VAL A 288 -7.95 -16.55 -8.59
C VAL A 288 -8.26 -18.04 -8.41
N ALA A 289 -9.04 -18.59 -9.35
CA ALA A 289 -9.38 -20.01 -9.40
C ALA A 289 -8.15 -20.85 -9.81
N GLU A 290 -7.93 -21.96 -9.10
CA GLU A 290 -7.00 -23.02 -9.50
C GLU A 290 -7.49 -23.69 -10.79
N PRO A 291 -6.61 -23.98 -11.77
CA PRO A 291 -6.96 -24.82 -12.90
C PRO A 291 -6.95 -26.29 -12.48
N GLY A 292 -8.12 -26.92 -12.63
CA GLY A 292 -8.33 -28.34 -12.38
C GLY A 292 -7.60 -29.27 -13.36
N GLU A 293 -7.41 -30.48 -12.87
CA GLU A 293 -6.95 -31.68 -13.57
C GLU A 293 -7.70 -31.92 -14.88
N VAL A 294 -6.94 -32.13 -15.97
CA VAL A 294 -7.20 -33.12 -17.02
C VAL A 294 -5.86 -33.70 -17.47
#